data_AF-A0A661YRM5-F1
#
_entry.id   AF-A0A661YRM5-F1
#
_cell.length_a   1.000
_cell.length_b   1.000
_cell.length_c   1.000
_cell.angle_alpha   90.00
_cell.angle_beta   90.00
_cell.angle_gamma   90.00
#
_symmetry.space_group_name_H-M   'P 1'
#
loop_
_entity.id
_entity.type
_entity.pdbx_description
1 polymer ?
#
loop_
_entity_poly.entity_id
_entity_poly.type
_entity_poly.pdbx_seq_one_letter_code
_entity_poly.pdbx_strand_id
1 'polypeptide(L)'
;MKNLLLILSLFIALSGYSQQATYLDGKYKAEKGGQVYVAQKQHVVDDIKPITDPNAEIRNVILLIGDGMGVSHVFAGMTANNDRLYIDQMPFVGFQKTKAKNKFRTDSAGAGSALATGEKTNYGSISVDSVGNPTPTILEYAAGNGYATGLVVACKVTHATPAVFIAHVPKRNLYEDIATFFVSDSIDVFLGGGSDNFFKRETGVNLRPALEAKGFQIVQEMDDLANIKSGKVAGLFANGHLDAYPKRGEFLVNGSDKAMEILNQDDKGFFLMIEGSQIDWAGHDNDVGYTIEEMLDFDRTVGEVLKFAEKDGHTLVIVTADHETGGLSVINGDIEQGMVEAKFNTTGHSSVMVPVFAYGPGAEKFCGIYENTAIFDKMMEAFGFTK
;
A
#
# COMPACT_ATOMS: atom_id res chain seq x y z
N MET A 1 -0.35 -59.00 43.65
CA MET A 1 1.09 -59.30 43.45
C MET A 1 1.46 -58.78 42.08
N LYS A 2 2.18 -57.66 42.01
CA LYS A 2 3.62 -57.60 41.60
C LYS A 2 3.75 -57.94 40.10
N ASN A 3 4.08 -57.02 39.19
CA ASN A 3 5.26 -56.18 39.22
C ASN A 3 5.09 -54.85 38.47
N LEU A 4 5.47 -53.80 39.18
CA LEU A 4 5.89 -52.48 38.70
C LEU A 4 7.40 -52.58 38.42
N LEU A 5 7.86 -52.17 37.23
CA LEU A 5 9.27 -51.78 37.05
C LEU A 5 9.35 -50.54 36.16
N LEU A 6 9.82 -49.47 36.78
CA LEU A 6 10.22 -48.19 36.20
C LEU A 6 11.49 -48.37 35.36
N ILE A 7 11.55 -47.77 34.17
CA ILE A 7 12.81 -47.30 33.58
C ILE A 7 12.59 -45.85 33.12
N LEU A 8 13.34 -44.96 33.73
CA LEU A 8 13.49 -43.54 33.43
C LEU A 8 14.74 -43.36 32.53
N SER A 9 14.81 -42.24 31.79
CA SER A 9 15.94 -41.67 31.00
C SER A 9 15.74 -41.81 29.46
N LEU A 10 15.96 -40.83 28.57
CA LEU A 10 16.43 -39.44 28.60
C LEU A 10 16.34 -38.89 27.15
N PHE A 11 15.79 -37.67 26.94
CA PHE A 11 15.98 -36.75 25.79
C PHE A 11 15.62 -37.26 24.36
N ILE A 12 14.99 -36.50 23.45
CA ILE A 12 15.34 -35.18 22.92
C ILE A 12 14.04 -34.47 22.53
N ALA A 13 13.83 -33.24 23.01
CA ALA A 13 12.86 -32.32 22.43
C ALA A 13 13.41 -31.84 21.08
N LEU A 14 12.90 -32.40 19.97
CA LEU A 14 13.08 -31.81 18.65
C LEU A 14 11.98 -30.76 18.47
N SER A 15 12.34 -29.51 18.77
CA SER A 15 11.66 -28.32 18.25
C SER A 15 11.76 -28.34 16.72
N GLY A 16 10.71 -28.80 16.07
CA GLY A 16 10.44 -28.50 14.67
C GLY A 16 9.36 -27.44 14.62
N TYR A 17 9.74 -26.19 14.34
CA TYR A 17 8.81 -25.16 13.88
C TYR A 17 8.14 -25.68 12.61
N SER A 18 6.89 -26.13 12.74
CA SER A 18 5.95 -26.30 11.65
C SER A 18 5.06 -25.07 11.68
N GLN A 19 5.51 -23.97 11.07
CA GLN A 19 4.66 -22.80 10.89
C GLN A 19 3.73 -23.12 9.71
N GLN A 20 2.50 -23.45 10.05
CA GLN A 20 1.43 -23.79 9.12
C GLN A 20 0.99 -22.50 8.44
N ALA A 21 1.36 -22.31 7.17
CA ALA A 21 0.84 -21.20 6.36
C ALA A 21 -0.69 -21.37 6.25
N THR A 22 -1.43 -20.47 6.89
CA THR A 22 -2.89 -20.41 6.84
C THR A 22 -3.30 -19.23 5.96
N TYR A 23 -3.21 -19.40 4.64
CA TYR A 23 -3.78 -18.47 3.67
C TYR A 23 -4.62 -19.27 2.66
N LEU A 24 -5.86 -18.81 2.45
CA LEU A 24 -7.03 -19.67 2.33
C LEU A 24 -7.44 -20.10 0.92
N ASP A 25 -6.73 -19.73 -0.14
CA ASP A 25 -7.06 -20.17 -1.51
C ASP A 25 -5.85 -20.75 -2.25
N GLY A 26 -4.85 -21.29 -1.55
CA GLY A 26 -3.67 -21.90 -2.19
C GLY A 26 -3.18 -23.17 -1.52
N LYS A 27 -2.55 -24.07 -2.27
CA LYS A 27 -1.76 -25.17 -1.67
C LYS A 27 -0.33 -24.69 -1.46
N TYR A 28 0.07 -24.60 -0.19
CA TYR A 28 1.41 -24.23 0.21
C TYR A 28 2.27 -25.45 0.53
N LYS A 29 3.52 -25.44 0.08
CA LYS A 29 4.54 -26.39 0.51
C LYS A 29 5.90 -25.70 0.65
N ALA A 30 6.39 -25.64 1.89
CA ALA A 30 7.78 -25.28 2.14
C ALA A 30 8.70 -26.45 1.72
N GLU A 31 9.61 -26.21 0.78
CA GLU A 31 10.63 -27.18 0.37
C GLU A 31 12.04 -26.70 0.71
N LYS A 32 12.98 -27.65 0.74
CA LYS A 32 14.39 -27.37 1.04
C LYS A 32 15.06 -26.76 -0.20
N GLY A 33 14.77 -25.49 -0.50
CA GLY A 33 15.29 -24.81 -1.68
C GLY A 33 14.44 -23.63 -2.17
N GLY A 34 13.15 -23.63 -1.82
CA GLY A 34 12.15 -22.63 -2.22
C GLY A 34 10.81 -22.95 -1.56
N GLN A 35 9.88 -22.01 -1.61
CA GLN A 35 8.50 -22.18 -1.17
C GLN A 35 7.61 -22.22 -2.39
N VAL A 36 6.74 -23.23 -2.44
CA VAL A 36 5.78 -23.44 -3.51
C VAL A 36 4.41 -22.99 -3.06
N TYR A 37 3.78 -22.15 -3.88
CA TYR A 37 2.38 -21.78 -3.80
C TYR A 37 1.68 -22.20 -5.09
N VAL A 38 0.46 -22.74 -4.97
CA VAL A 38 -0.41 -23.05 -6.12
C VAL A 38 -1.76 -22.39 -5.89
N ALA A 39 -2.11 -21.41 -6.73
CA ALA A 39 -3.39 -20.74 -6.68
C ALA A 39 -4.55 -21.73 -6.84
N GLN A 40 -5.60 -21.62 -6.03
CA GLN A 40 -6.87 -22.34 -6.22
C GLN A 40 -7.89 -21.49 -6.99
N LYS A 41 -7.70 -20.17 -7.01
CA LYS A 41 -8.58 -19.22 -7.70
C LYS A 41 -7.74 -18.16 -8.39
N GLN A 42 -8.21 -17.74 -9.56
CA GLN A 42 -7.72 -16.61 -10.31
C GLN A 42 -8.85 -15.57 -10.40
N HIS A 43 -8.50 -14.28 -10.32
CA HIS A 43 -9.46 -13.22 -10.55
C HIS A 43 -9.52 -12.84 -12.02
N VAL A 44 -10.71 -12.41 -12.46
CA VAL A 44 -10.92 -11.93 -13.82
C VAL A 44 -10.21 -10.59 -13.99
N VAL A 45 -9.47 -10.48 -15.09
CA VAL A 45 -8.81 -9.25 -15.53
C VAL A 45 -9.53 -8.75 -16.78
N ASP A 46 -10.37 -7.73 -16.62
CA ASP A 46 -11.07 -7.08 -17.73
C ASP A 46 -10.07 -6.26 -18.58
N ASP A 47 -10.31 -6.17 -19.89
CA ASP A 47 -9.49 -5.34 -20.78
C ASP A 47 -9.74 -3.84 -20.52
N ILE A 48 -8.68 -3.10 -20.20
CA ILE A 48 -8.68 -1.66 -19.97
C ILE A 48 -8.27 -0.94 -21.27
N LYS A 49 -9.11 -0.05 -21.80
CA LYS A 49 -8.76 0.69 -23.02
C LYS A 49 -7.79 1.82 -22.70
N PRO A 50 -6.74 2.03 -23.50
CA PRO A 50 -5.85 3.17 -23.29
C PRO A 50 -6.56 4.50 -23.55
N ILE A 51 -6.28 5.49 -22.71
CA ILE A 51 -6.62 6.89 -22.99
C ILE A 51 -5.63 7.41 -24.04
N THR A 52 -6.14 7.80 -25.21
CA THR A 52 -5.32 8.12 -26.40
C THR A 52 -5.18 9.61 -26.69
N ASP A 53 -5.91 10.47 -25.99
CA ASP A 53 -5.78 11.92 -26.16
C ASP A 53 -4.57 12.45 -25.38
N PRO A 54 -3.49 12.90 -26.05
CA PRO A 54 -2.31 13.42 -25.38
C PRO A 54 -2.54 14.80 -24.71
N ASN A 55 -3.66 15.46 -24.99
CA ASN A 55 -4.02 16.76 -24.41
C ASN A 55 -5.17 16.65 -23.40
N ALA A 56 -5.56 15.44 -23.00
CA ALA A 56 -6.58 15.25 -22.00
C ALA A 56 -6.18 15.97 -20.69
N GLU A 57 -7.09 16.78 -20.17
CA GLU A 57 -6.93 17.48 -18.90
C GLU A 57 -6.76 16.46 -17.76
N ILE A 58 -5.78 16.67 -16.89
CA ILE A 58 -5.60 15.90 -15.66
C ILE A 58 -6.34 16.63 -14.53
N ARG A 59 -7.40 16.01 -14.01
CA ARG A 59 -8.15 16.50 -12.85
C ARG A 59 -7.82 15.71 -11.59
N ASN A 60 -7.57 14.41 -11.76
CA ASN A 60 -7.35 13.51 -10.65
C ASN A 60 -5.96 12.86 -10.76
N VAL A 61 -5.31 12.67 -9.62
CA VAL A 61 -4.11 11.85 -9.50
C VAL A 61 -4.34 10.78 -8.44
N ILE A 62 -4.21 9.52 -8.84
CA ILE A 62 -4.30 8.37 -7.94
C ILE A 62 -2.93 7.69 -7.88
N LEU A 63 -2.34 7.66 -6.69
CA LEU A 63 -1.08 6.99 -6.41
C LEU A 63 -1.33 5.70 -5.63
N LEU A 64 -1.10 4.55 -6.26
CA LEU A 64 -1.16 3.25 -5.61
C LEU A 64 0.24 2.78 -5.23
N ILE A 65 0.42 2.39 -3.97
CA ILE A 65 1.68 1.92 -3.41
C ILE A 65 1.50 0.49 -2.91
N GLY A 66 2.16 -0.48 -3.56
CA GLY A 66 2.38 -1.79 -2.96
C GLY A 66 3.61 -1.72 -2.05
N ASP A 67 3.44 -1.62 -0.74
CA ASP A 67 4.57 -1.52 0.20
C ASP A 67 5.45 -2.77 0.03
N GLY A 68 6.75 -2.61 -0.23
CA GLY A 68 7.66 -3.74 -0.49
C GLY A 68 7.55 -4.40 -1.88
N MET A 69 6.71 -3.91 -2.79
CA MET A 69 6.41 -4.55 -4.08
C MET A 69 7.52 -4.35 -5.14
N GLY A 70 8.48 -5.28 -5.19
CA GLY A 70 9.46 -5.38 -6.29
C GLY A 70 8.93 -6.07 -7.56
N VAL A 71 9.74 -6.10 -8.62
CA VAL A 71 9.39 -6.78 -9.90
C VAL A 71 9.06 -8.26 -9.69
N SER A 72 9.80 -8.95 -8.82
CA SER A 72 9.54 -10.36 -8.51
C SER A 72 8.18 -10.59 -7.83
N HIS A 73 7.69 -9.60 -7.07
CA HIS A 73 6.38 -9.68 -6.41
C HIS A 73 5.27 -9.59 -7.46
N VAL A 74 5.39 -8.63 -8.37
CA VAL A 74 4.47 -8.47 -9.52
C VAL A 74 4.45 -9.75 -10.36
N PHE A 75 5.63 -10.29 -10.72
CA PHE A 75 5.71 -11.49 -11.54
C PHE A 75 5.18 -12.75 -10.84
N ALA A 76 5.35 -12.87 -9.52
CA ALA A 76 4.72 -13.92 -8.73
C ALA A 76 3.19 -13.83 -8.79
N GLY A 77 2.63 -12.63 -8.67
CA GLY A 77 1.20 -12.38 -8.86
C GLY A 77 0.72 -12.75 -10.26
N MET A 78 1.42 -12.32 -11.32
CA MET A 78 1.12 -12.68 -12.71
C MET A 78 1.10 -14.19 -12.90
N THR A 79 2.13 -14.89 -12.41
CA THR A 79 2.23 -16.34 -12.53
C THR A 79 1.08 -17.04 -11.83
N ALA A 80 0.71 -16.60 -10.61
CA ALA A 80 -0.42 -17.15 -9.87
C ALA A 80 -1.78 -16.88 -10.54
N ASN A 81 -1.88 -15.80 -11.32
CA ASN A 81 -3.10 -15.38 -12.02
C ASN A 81 -3.06 -15.63 -13.54
N ASN A 82 -2.43 -16.72 -13.96
CA ASN A 82 -2.38 -17.18 -15.36
C ASN A 82 -1.78 -16.16 -16.35
N ASP A 83 -0.66 -15.54 -15.97
CA ASP A 83 0.10 -14.56 -16.77
C ASP A 83 -0.71 -13.30 -17.11
N ARG A 84 -1.62 -12.91 -16.20
CA ARG A 84 -2.46 -11.73 -16.38
C ARG A 84 -2.72 -10.99 -15.08
N LEU A 85 -2.54 -9.68 -15.07
CA LEU A 85 -2.90 -8.78 -13.97
C LEU A 85 -3.49 -7.47 -14.53
N TYR A 86 -4.19 -6.67 -13.74
CA TYR A 86 -4.57 -5.32 -14.19
C TYR A 86 -3.36 -4.40 -14.37
N ILE A 87 -2.35 -4.52 -13.50
CA ILE A 87 -1.12 -3.71 -13.60
C ILE A 87 -0.35 -3.94 -14.91
N ASP A 88 -0.51 -5.09 -15.56
CA ASP A 88 0.18 -5.43 -16.81
C ASP A 88 -0.35 -4.66 -18.03
N GLN A 89 -1.52 -4.03 -17.90
CA GLN A 89 -2.18 -3.28 -18.97
C GLN A 89 -1.76 -1.81 -19.00
N MET A 90 -1.01 -1.36 -17.99
CA MET A 90 -0.55 0.02 -17.89
C MET A 90 0.57 0.28 -18.91
N PRO A 91 0.38 1.20 -19.89
CA PRO A 91 1.22 1.28 -21.08
C PRO A 91 2.61 1.90 -20.84
N PHE A 92 2.80 2.63 -19.73
CA PHE A 92 4.06 3.32 -19.45
C PHE A 92 4.73 2.74 -18.20
N VAL A 93 5.99 2.32 -18.37
CA VAL A 93 6.78 1.69 -17.32
C VAL A 93 8.10 2.42 -17.12
N GLY A 94 8.48 2.59 -15.86
CA GLY A 94 9.77 3.12 -15.43
C GLY A 94 10.25 2.42 -14.15
N PHE A 95 11.36 2.92 -13.61
CA PHE A 95 11.95 2.44 -12.37
C PHE A 95 12.39 3.61 -11.51
N GLN A 96 12.23 3.45 -10.19
CA GLN A 96 12.70 4.46 -9.24
C GLN A 96 13.76 3.92 -8.27
N LYS A 97 14.68 4.80 -7.90
CA LYS A 97 15.73 4.55 -6.90
C LYS A 97 15.25 4.94 -5.50
N THR A 98 15.29 3.99 -4.58
CA THR A 98 14.55 4.06 -3.31
C THR A 98 15.37 4.44 -2.09
N LYS A 99 16.71 4.56 -2.20
CA LYS A 99 17.60 4.83 -1.04
C LYS A 99 17.10 6.00 -0.18
N ALA A 100 17.26 5.88 1.14
CA ALA A 100 17.04 6.97 2.09
C ALA A 100 18.18 8.00 2.00
N LYS A 101 18.02 9.16 2.65
CA LYS A 101 19.06 10.20 2.68
C LYS A 101 20.34 9.73 3.40
N ASN A 102 20.17 9.06 4.54
CA ASN A 102 21.27 8.69 5.45
C ASN A 102 21.57 7.19 5.51
N LYS A 103 20.91 6.37 4.71
CA LYS A 103 21.15 4.92 4.64
C LYS A 103 21.11 4.41 3.21
N PHE A 104 21.92 3.39 2.94
CA PHE A 104 21.96 2.70 1.65
C PHE A 104 20.60 2.08 1.29
N ARG A 105 19.99 1.41 2.28
CA ARG A 105 18.64 0.86 2.21
C ARG A 105 17.67 1.78 2.95
N THR A 106 16.51 2.00 2.36
CA THR A 106 15.43 2.81 2.95
C THR A 106 14.51 1.98 3.85
N ASP A 107 13.55 2.66 4.47
CA ASP A 107 12.30 2.11 4.97
C ASP A 107 11.10 2.85 4.39
N SER A 108 9.88 2.38 4.69
CA SER A 108 8.64 2.99 4.19
C SER A 108 8.51 4.47 4.56
N ALA A 109 9.02 4.88 5.73
CA ALA A 109 9.04 6.30 6.11
C ALA A 109 9.96 7.12 5.20
N GLY A 110 11.21 6.69 5.02
CA GLY A 110 12.17 7.40 4.18
C GLY A 110 11.80 7.43 2.69
N ALA A 111 11.29 6.30 2.17
CA ALA A 111 10.90 6.16 0.78
C ALA A 111 9.57 6.86 0.50
N GLY A 112 8.56 6.62 1.34
CA GLY A 112 7.26 7.29 1.26
C GLY A 112 7.41 8.80 1.34
N SER A 113 8.24 9.33 2.23
CA SER A 113 8.46 10.79 2.32
C SER A 113 9.03 11.38 1.02
N ALA A 114 9.89 10.64 0.32
CA ALA A 114 10.40 11.08 -0.97
C ALA A 114 9.30 11.12 -2.05
N LEU A 115 8.37 10.15 -2.03
CA LEU A 115 7.18 10.15 -2.89
C LEU A 115 6.22 11.30 -2.54
N ALA A 116 6.05 11.57 -1.25
CA ALA A 116 5.10 12.54 -0.74
C ALA A 116 5.57 14.00 -0.85
N THR A 117 6.87 14.27 -0.78
CA THR A 117 7.40 15.65 -0.62
C THR A 117 8.41 16.08 -1.70
N GLY A 118 8.87 15.13 -2.53
CA GLY A 118 9.96 15.37 -3.47
C GLY A 118 11.32 15.53 -2.80
N GLU A 119 11.44 15.24 -1.50
CA GLU A 119 12.68 15.32 -0.75
C GLU A 119 12.98 14.03 -0.01
N LYS A 120 14.22 13.53 -0.16
CA LYS A 120 14.65 12.37 0.62
C LYS A 120 14.89 12.78 2.07
N THR A 121 14.27 12.05 2.98
CA THR A 121 14.48 12.17 4.43
C THR A 121 15.36 11.05 5.00
N ASN A 122 15.66 11.17 6.29
CA ASN A 122 16.38 10.17 7.06
C ASN A 122 15.51 8.93 7.29
N TYR A 123 16.15 7.77 7.38
CA TYR A 123 15.50 6.50 7.72
C TYR A 123 14.64 6.64 8.98
N GLY A 124 13.38 6.23 8.90
CA GLY A 124 12.41 6.28 9.99
C GLY A 124 11.78 7.65 10.25
N SER A 125 12.14 8.70 9.50
CA SER A 125 11.53 10.03 9.63
C SER A 125 10.37 10.19 8.63
N ILE A 126 9.34 10.95 9.03
CA ILE A 126 8.10 11.16 8.27
C ILE A 126 8.06 12.62 7.82
N SER A 127 8.20 12.85 6.52
CA SER A 127 8.02 14.13 5.81
C SER A 127 8.64 15.35 6.47
N VAL A 128 9.84 15.15 7.01
CA VAL A 128 10.73 16.22 7.46
C VAL A 128 12.02 16.19 6.65
N ASP A 129 12.70 17.31 6.52
CA ASP A 129 14.03 17.36 5.91
C ASP A 129 15.08 16.62 6.77
N SER A 130 16.33 16.60 6.29
CA SER A 130 17.41 15.88 6.98
C SER A 130 17.79 16.41 8.37
N VAL A 131 17.32 17.60 8.74
CA VAL A 131 17.55 18.22 10.06
C VAL A 131 16.27 18.32 10.91
N GLY A 132 15.12 17.89 10.38
CA GLY A 132 13.86 17.75 11.12
C GLY A 132 12.82 18.85 10.86
N ASN A 133 13.00 19.71 9.86
CA ASN A 133 11.98 20.70 9.49
C ASN A 133 10.86 20.04 8.67
N PRO A 134 9.57 20.36 8.89
CA PRO A 134 8.48 19.87 8.05
C PRO A 134 8.68 20.22 6.56
N THR A 135 8.40 19.25 5.68
CA THR A 135 8.41 19.44 4.23
C THR A 135 6.99 19.22 3.69
N PRO A 136 6.37 20.21 3.01
CA PRO A 136 5.01 20.08 2.52
C PRO A 136 4.80 18.86 1.61
N THR A 137 3.67 18.18 1.78
CA THR A 137 3.33 16.97 1.02
C THR A 137 2.45 17.28 -0.19
N ILE A 138 2.41 16.37 -1.17
CA ILE A 138 1.50 16.48 -2.33
C ILE A 138 0.03 16.56 -1.92
N LEU A 139 -0.34 15.89 -0.82
CA LEU A 139 -1.68 15.95 -0.26
C LEU A 139 -1.99 17.34 0.31
N GLU A 140 -1.02 17.96 0.99
CA GLU A 140 -1.17 19.34 1.47
C GLU A 140 -1.19 20.36 0.32
N TYR A 141 -0.38 20.16 -0.74
CA TYR A 141 -0.46 20.98 -1.95
C TYR A 141 -1.81 20.83 -2.65
N ALA A 142 -2.35 19.61 -2.76
CA ALA A 142 -3.67 19.37 -3.34
C ALA A 142 -4.77 20.09 -2.53
N ALA A 143 -4.84 19.85 -1.22
CA ALA A 143 -5.83 20.49 -0.35
C ALA A 143 -5.69 22.03 -0.34
N GLY A 144 -4.47 22.54 -0.27
CA GLY A 144 -4.19 23.99 -0.31
C GLY A 144 -4.61 24.66 -1.62
N ASN A 145 -4.68 23.90 -2.71
CA ASN A 145 -5.20 24.35 -4.00
C ASN A 145 -6.70 24.03 -4.20
N GLY A 146 -7.38 23.51 -3.16
CA GLY A 146 -8.80 23.23 -3.15
C GLY A 146 -9.21 21.95 -3.90
N TYR A 147 -8.30 20.99 -4.05
CA TYR A 147 -8.62 19.63 -4.51
C TYR A 147 -9.07 18.79 -3.32
N ALA A 148 -9.98 17.85 -3.55
CA ALA A 148 -10.31 16.85 -2.55
C ALA A 148 -9.14 15.87 -2.35
N THR A 149 -9.03 15.29 -1.17
CA THR A 149 -7.87 14.47 -0.78
C THR A 149 -8.26 13.20 -0.05
N GLY A 150 -7.55 12.11 -0.32
CA GLY A 150 -7.84 10.81 0.30
C GLY A 150 -6.64 9.90 0.57
N LEU A 151 -6.79 9.05 1.58
CA LEU A 151 -5.86 7.97 1.96
C LEU A 151 -6.63 6.67 2.21
N VAL A 152 -6.31 5.57 1.53
CA VAL A 152 -6.92 4.25 1.77
C VAL A 152 -5.84 3.20 1.93
N VAL A 153 -5.79 2.50 3.06
CA VAL A 153 -4.68 1.58 3.36
C VAL A 153 -5.16 0.28 3.99
N ALA A 154 -4.50 -0.84 3.63
CA ALA A 154 -4.74 -2.15 4.22
C ALA A 154 -4.05 -2.37 5.59
N CYS A 155 -3.59 -1.31 6.26
CA CYS A 155 -2.97 -1.36 7.58
C CYS A 155 -3.54 -0.26 8.51
N LYS A 156 -2.76 0.24 9.49
CA LYS A 156 -3.16 1.41 10.28
C LYS A 156 -2.94 2.67 9.45
N VAL A 157 -3.87 3.62 9.46
CA VAL A 157 -3.68 4.92 8.78
C VAL A 157 -2.51 5.74 9.34
N THR A 158 -2.06 5.43 10.56
CA THR A 158 -0.88 6.03 11.20
C THR A 158 0.43 5.31 10.87
N HIS A 159 0.40 4.21 10.10
CA HIS A 159 1.62 3.54 9.63
C HIS A 159 2.41 4.44 8.68
N ALA A 160 3.67 4.11 8.41
CA ALA A 160 4.59 5.04 7.78
C ALA A 160 4.14 5.54 6.40
N THR A 161 3.75 4.65 5.49
CA THR A 161 3.35 5.02 4.12
C THR A 161 2.15 5.97 4.07
N PRO A 162 1.03 5.77 4.80
CA PRO A 162 -0.01 6.80 4.87
C PRO A 162 0.43 8.05 5.66
N ALA A 163 1.19 7.87 6.75
CA ALA A 163 1.60 8.99 7.60
C ALA A 163 2.46 10.02 6.85
N VAL A 164 3.32 9.61 5.91
CA VAL A 164 4.16 10.55 5.14
C VAL A 164 3.36 11.51 4.26
N PHE A 165 2.09 11.23 3.96
CA PHE A 165 1.28 12.16 3.18
C PHE A 165 0.63 13.23 4.06
N ILE A 166 0.58 13.08 5.38
CA ILE A 166 -0.21 14.00 6.25
C ILE A 166 0.53 14.50 7.49
N ALA A 167 1.55 13.78 7.96
CA ALA A 167 2.24 14.08 9.21
C ALA A 167 3.69 14.50 8.99
N HIS A 168 4.25 15.22 9.95
CA HIS A 168 5.65 15.62 9.97
C HIS A 168 6.26 15.31 11.34
N VAL A 169 6.91 14.15 11.47
CA VAL A 169 7.45 13.70 12.74
C VAL A 169 8.84 13.10 12.58
N PRO A 170 9.73 13.24 13.58
CA PRO A 170 11.10 12.74 13.48
C PRO A 170 11.18 11.20 13.45
N LYS A 171 10.13 10.51 13.91
CA LYS A 171 10.09 9.05 14.02
C LYS A 171 8.71 8.48 13.64
N ARG A 172 8.72 7.46 12.78
CA ARG A 172 7.53 6.77 12.26
C ARG A 172 6.69 6.03 13.30
N ASN A 173 7.24 5.74 14.48
CA ASN A 173 6.54 5.00 15.52
C ASN A 173 5.78 5.90 16.52
N LEU A 174 5.75 7.22 16.29
CA LEU A 174 4.98 8.18 17.07
C LEU A 174 3.50 8.17 16.65
N TYR A 175 2.85 7.00 16.71
CA TYR A 175 1.53 6.78 16.12
C TYR A 175 0.44 7.72 16.66
N GLU A 176 0.47 8.05 17.95
CA GLU A 176 -0.47 9.01 18.54
C GLU A 176 -0.23 10.45 18.12
N ASP A 177 1.03 10.84 17.92
CA ASP A 177 1.36 12.17 17.41
C ASP A 177 0.94 12.26 15.94
N ILE A 178 1.22 11.22 15.15
CA ILE A 178 0.77 11.10 13.75
C ILE A 178 -0.76 11.19 13.67
N ALA A 179 -1.51 10.52 14.55
CA ALA A 179 -2.97 10.58 14.57
C ALA A 179 -3.52 12.01 14.74
N THR A 180 -2.78 12.92 15.40
CA THR A 180 -3.23 14.32 15.54
C THR A 180 -3.23 15.09 14.22
N PHE A 181 -2.38 14.73 13.24
CA PHE A 181 -2.35 15.37 11.92
C PHE A 181 -3.57 15.06 11.05
N PHE A 182 -4.29 13.97 11.35
CA PHE A 182 -5.56 13.65 10.70
C PHE A 182 -6.72 14.57 11.14
N VAL A 183 -6.55 15.32 12.23
CA VAL A 183 -7.48 16.39 12.63
C VAL A 183 -7.10 17.68 11.88
N SER A 184 -7.19 17.64 10.55
CA SER A 184 -6.78 18.75 9.68
C SER A 184 -7.79 19.03 8.58
N ASP A 185 -7.58 20.15 7.88
CA ASP A 185 -8.35 20.48 6.68
C ASP A 185 -7.73 19.89 5.41
N SER A 186 -6.53 19.29 5.52
CA SER A 186 -5.77 18.77 4.38
C SER A 186 -6.20 17.37 3.92
N ILE A 187 -7.14 16.73 4.61
CA ILE A 187 -7.66 15.39 4.28
C ILE A 187 -9.19 15.40 4.30
N ASP A 188 -9.83 14.70 3.35
CA ASP A 188 -11.28 14.56 3.28
C ASP A 188 -11.74 13.14 3.54
N VAL A 189 -11.02 12.13 3.03
CA VAL A 189 -11.34 10.72 3.24
C VAL A 189 -10.10 9.98 3.72
N PHE A 190 -10.17 9.31 4.88
CA PHE A 190 -9.15 8.33 5.24
C PHE A 190 -9.77 7.02 5.72
N LEU A 191 -9.33 5.89 5.17
CA LEU A 191 -9.87 4.57 5.43
C LEU A 191 -8.73 3.59 5.77
N GLY A 192 -8.85 2.89 6.90
CA GLY A 192 -7.92 1.84 7.31
C GLY A 192 -8.19 1.35 8.73
N GLY A 193 -7.20 0.76 9.37
CA GLY A 193 -7.22 0.44 10.80
C GLY A 193 -6.63 1.55 11.68
N GLY A 194 -6.44 1.25 12.96
CA GLY A 194 -5.72 2.08 13.91
C GLY A 194 -6.60 2.92 14.82
N SER A 195 -7.85 2.52 15.06
CA SER A 195 -8.76 3.29 15.92
C SER A 195 -8.22 3.46 17.36
N ASP A 196 -7.33 2.57 17.80
CA ASP A 196 -6.64 2.70 19.08
C ASP A 196 -5.80 3.98 19.18
N ASN A 197 -5.11 4.38 18.10
CA ASN A 197 -4.30 5.59 18.04
C ASN A 197 -5.12 6.89 18.08
N PHE A 198 -6.44 6.81 17.86
CA PHE A 198 -7.33 7.98 17.86
C PHE A 198 -8.18 8.06 19.13
N PHE A 199 -8.74 6.93 19.59
CA PHE A 199 -9.81 6.92 20.59
C PHE A 199 -9.41 6.25 21.90
N LYS A 200 -8.37 5.42 21.91
CA LYS A 200 -7.88 4.68 23.09
C LYS A 200 -6.40 4.99 23.35
N ARG A 201 -6.08 6.28 23.26
CA ARG A 201 -4.72 6.82 23.41
C ARG A 201 -4.20 6.64 24.84
N GLU A 202 -2.92 6.33 24.98
CA GLU A 202 -2.16 6.30 26.23
C GLU A 202 -2.23 7.65 26.96
N THR A 203 -2.26 8.74 26.21
CA THR A 203 -2.46 10.10 26.74
C THR A 203 -3.84 10.34 27.35
N GLY A 204 -4.81 9.45 27.10
CA GLY A 204 -6.21 9.59 27.49
C GLY A 204 -7.03 10.57 26.64
N VAL A 205 -6.40 11.23 25.66
CA VAL A 205 -7.09 12.15 24.74
C VAL A 205 -7.89 11.34 23.72
N ASN A 206 -9.16 11.68 23.53
CA ASN A 206 -10.00 11.10 22.47
C ASN A 206 -10.12 12.10 21.32
N LEU A 207 -9.68 11.72 20.11
CA LEU A 207 -9.70 12.59 18.94
C LEU A 207 -11.06 12.64 18.21
N ARG A 208 -12.03 11.78 18.58
CA ARG A 208 -13.37 11.74 17.96
C ARG A 208 -14.05 13.11 17.93
N PRO A 209 -14.18 13.87 19.04
CA PRO A 209 -14.83 15.18 19.01
C PRO A 209 -14.12 16.18 18.10
N ALA A 210 -12.79 16.08 17.98
CA ALA A 210 -12.00 16.97 17.15
C ALA A 210 -12.16 16.65 15.66
N LEU A 211 -12.24 15.37 15.30
CA LEU A 211 -12.59 14.92 13.95
C LEU A 211 -14.03 15.33 13.58
N GLU A 212 -15.00 15.12 14.47
CA GLU A 212 -16.38 15.54 14.24
C GLU A 212 -16.49 17.07 14.07
N ALA A 213 -15.72 17.85 14.83
CA ALA A 213 -15.64 19.30 14.67
C ALA A 213 -15.01 19.73 13.33
N LYS A 214 -14.18 18.88 12.72
CA LYS A 214 -13.67 19.03 11.34
C LYS A 214 -14.64 18.55 10.27
N GLY A 215 -15.82 18.07 10.67
CA GLY A 215 -16.87 17.61 9.76
C GLY A 215 -16.74 16.15 9.33
N PHE A 216 -15.87 15.36 9.97
CA PHE A 216 -15.73 13.94 9.66
C PHE A 216 -16.93 13.13 10.14
N GLN A 217 -17.46 12.33 9.23
CA GLN A 217 -18.30 11.18 9.57
C GLN A 217 -17.37 10.02 9.95
N ILE A 218 -17.40 9.62 11.22
CA ILE A 218 -16.53 8.54 11.71
C ILE A 218 -17.24 7.20 11.56
N VAL A 219 -16.61 6.29 10.84
CA VAL A 219 -17.14 4.97 10.49
C VAL A 219 -16.18 3.88 10.98
N GLN A 220 -16.70 2.75 11.47
CA GLN A 220 -15.89 1.62 11.92
C GLN A 220 -16.31 0.27 11.31
N GLU A 221 -17.36 0.25 10.50
CA GLU A 221 -17.91 -0.94 9.86
C GLU A 221 -18.16 -0.67 8.36
N MET A 222 -17.92 -1.65 7.49
CA MET A 222 -18.02 -1.46 6.04
C MET A 222 -19.47 -1.16 5.58
N ASP A 223 -20.47 -1.71 6.26
CA ASP A 223 -21.88 -1.45 5.95
C ASP A 223 -22.26 0.02 6.21
N ASP A 224 -21.70 0.63 7.26
CA ASP A 224 -21.89 2.05 7.55
C ASP A 224 -21.20 2.92 6.49
N LEU A 225 -20.01 2.51 6.03
CA LEU A 225 -19.26 3.21 4.99
C LEU A 225 -20.07 3.26 3.67
N ALA A 226 -20.70 2.14 3.30
CA ALA A 226 -21.53 2.05 2.09
C ALA A 226 -22.73 3.03 2.08
N ASN A 227 -23.20 3.42 3.27
CA ASN A 227 -24.31 4.36 3.43
C ASN A 227 -23.90 5.83 3.31
N ILE A 228 -22.61 6.16 3.47
CA ILE A 228 -22.12 7.52 3.30
C ILE A 228 -22.29 7.95 1.85
N LYS A 229 -22.71 9.20 1.60
CA LYS A 229 -22.93 9.71 0.22
C LYS A 229 -21.99 10.84 -0.16
N SER A 230 -21.58 11.69 0.78
CA SER A 230 -20.74 12.86 0.51
C SER A 230 -20.08 13.35 1.80
N GLY A 231 -19.15 14.30 1.66
CA GLY A 231 -18.48 14.96 2.79
C GLY A 231 -17.30 14.16 3.35
N LYS A 232 -16.73 14.65 4.45
CA LYS A 232 -15.51 14.06 5.03
C LYS A 232 -15.79 12.75 5.75
N VAL A 233 -14.89 11.77 5.62
CA VAL A 233 -15.01 10.43 6.20
C VAL A 233 -13.73 9.98 6.88
N ALA A 234 -13.88 9.51 8.12
CA ALA A 234 -12.84 8.91 8.94
C ALA A 234 -13.20 7.44 9.20
N GLY A 235 -12.76 6.54 8.34
CA GLY A 235 -13.00 5.09 8.43
C GLY A 235 -11.89 4.37 9.18
N LEU A 236 -12.19 3.85 10.37
CA LEU A 236 -11.25 3.16 11.26
C LEU A 236 -11.80 1.79 11.67
N PHE A 237 -11.54 0.78 10.83
CA PHE A 237 -12.20 -0.55 10.83
C PHE A 237 -11.52 -1.61 11.70
N ALA A 238 -10.43 -1.25 12.38
CA ALA A 238 -9.77 -2.12 13.35
C ALA A 238 -9.15 -1.28 14.47
N ASN A 239 -9.06 -1.84 15.69
CA ASN A 239 -8.28 -1.20 16.76
C ASN A 239 -6.84 -1.02 16.31
N GLY A 240 -6.20 -2.09 15.83
CA GLY A 240 -4.84 -2.06 15.31
C GLY A 240 -4.79 -2.06 13.79
N HIS A 241 -3.85 -2.81 13.23
CA HIS A 241 -3.82 -3.07 11.78
C HIS A 241 -5.05 -3.88 11.37
N LEU A 242 -5.43 -3.78 10.10
CA LEU A 242 -6.38 -4.71 9.50
C LEU A 242 -5.76 -6.10 9.40
N ASP A 243 -6.60 -7.13 9.35
CA ASP A 243 -6.13 -8.49 9.09
C ASP A 243 -5.46 -8.61 7.70
N ALA A 244 -4.59 -9.61 7.54
CA ALA A 244 -4.09 -10.01 6.22
C ALA A 244 -5.23 -10.50 5.31
N TYR A 245 -5.06 -10.39 3.99
CA TYR A 245 -5.97 -11.02 3.04
C TYR A 245 -5.80 -12.54 3.10
N PRO A 246 -6.88 -13.34 3.00
CA PRO A 246 -8.27 -12.97 2.72
C PRO A 246 -9.12 -12.65 3.96
N LYS A 247 -8.55 -12.69 5.17
CA LYS A 247 -9.33 -12.52 6.40
C LYS A 247 -9.96 -11.12 6.53
N ARG A 248 -9.30 -10.08 6.01
CA ARG A 248 -9.90 -8.73 5.90
C ARG A 248 -11.00 -8.59 4.83
N GLY A 249 -11.22 -9.61 4.01
CA GLY A 249 -12.11 -9.55 2.84
C GLY A 249 -11.65 -8.51 1.79
N GLU A 250 -12.58 -8.06 0.95
CA GLU A 250 -12.33 -7.08 -0.12
C GLU A 250 -12.29 -5.63 0.41
N PHE A 251 -11.69 -5.41 1.58
CA PHE A 251 -11.62 -4.08 2.20
C PHE A 251 -10.94 -3.06 1.29
N LEU A 252 -9.77 -3.41 0.73
CA LEU A 252 -8.97 -2.46 -0.05
C LEU A 252 -9.68 -2.06 -1.33
N VAL A 253 -10.30 -3.03 -2.01
CA VAL A 253 -11.12 -2.81 -3.22
C VAL A 253 -12.32 -1.92 -2.91
N ASN A 254 -13.17 -2.33 -1.96
CA ASN A 254 -14.40 -1.61 -1.63
C ASN A 254 -14.16 -0.23 -1.00
N GLY A 255 -13.11 -0.11 -0.17
CA GLY A 255 -12.70 1.16 0.42
C GLY A 255 -12.18 2.14 -0.64
N SER A 256 -11.40 1.65 -1.60
CA SER A 256 -10.88 2.49 -2.69
C SER A 256 -11.98 2.97 -3.62
N ASP A 257 -12.89 2.07 -4.03
CA ASP A 257 -14.07 2.44 -4.83
C ASP A 257 -14.90 3.51 -4.11
N LYS A 258 -15.15 3.32 -2.81
CA LYS A 258 -15.90 4.29 -2.03
C LYS A 258 -15.19 5.63 -1.86
N ALA A 259 -13.88 5.63 -1.67
CA ALA A 259 -13.11 6.86 -1.61
C ALA A 259 -13.19 7.62 -2.94
N MET A 260 -13.04 6.94 -4.08
CA MET A 260 -13.21 7.55 -5.40
C MET A 260 -14.64 8.10 -5.60
N GLU A 261 -15.69 7.37 -5.18
CA GLU A 261 -17.09 7.84 -5.25
C GLU A 261 -17.31 9.16 -4.49
N ILE A 262 -16.69 9.31 -3.32
CA ILE A 262 -16.82 10.51 -2.47
C ILE A 262 -15.99 11.67 -3.03
N LEU A 263 -14.71 11.42 -3.35
CA LEU A 263 -13.77 12.44 -3.78
C LEU A 263 -14.08 13.00 -5.16
N ASN A 264 -14.60 12.17 -6.07
CA ASN A 264 -14.97 12.57 -7.43
C ASN A 264 -16.21 13.50 -7.50
N GLN A 265 -16.78 13.88 -6.35
CA GLN A 265 -17.83 14.89 -6.28
C GLN A 265 -17.27 16.32 -6.27
N ASP A 266 -15.96 16.48 -6.09
CA ASP A 266 -15.31 17.79 -6.16
C ASP A 266 -15.04 18.16 -7.62
N ASP A 267 -15.57 19.31 -8.05
CA ASP A 267 -15.44 19.82 -9.43
C ASP A 267 -13.98 20.10 -9.82
N LYS A 268 -13.08 20.35 -8.86
CA LYS A 268 -11.65 20.51 -9.15
C LYS A 268 -10.94 19.18 -9.43
N GLY A 269 -11.49 18.07 -8.93
CA GLY A 269 -10.83 16.77 -8.89
C GLY A 269 -10.13 16.50 -7.57
N PHE A 270 -9.31 15.44 -7.53
CA PHE A 270 -8.74 14.95 -6.27
C PHE A 270 -7.34 14.33 -6.37
N PHE A 271 -6.67 14.28 -5.22
CA PHE A 271 -5.51 13.43 -4.98
C PHE A 271 -5.90 12.26 -4.05
N LEU A 272 -5.60 11.03 -4.45
CA LEU A 272 -5.86 9.84 -3.65
C LEU A 272 -4.61 8.95 -3.59
N MET A 273 -4.19 8.57 -2.38
CA MET A 273 -3.19 7.52 -2.19
C MET A 273 -3.85 6.25 -1.67
N ILE A 274 -3.52 5.11 -2.30
CA ILE A 274 -4.00 3.77 -1.93
C ILE A 274 -2.81 2.87 -1.63
N GLU A 275 -2.83 2.13 -0.52
CA GLU A 275 -1.72 1.25 -0.13
C GLU A 275 -2.14 -0.23 -0.01
N GLY A 276 -1.50 -1.08 -0.81
CA GLY A 276 -1.40 -2.52 -0.57
C GLY A 276 -0.36 -2.80 0.51
N SER A 277 -0.74 -2.57 1.77
CA SER A 277 0.22 -2.37 2.87
C SER A 277 0.98 -3.61 3.32
N GLN A 278 0.45 -4.82 3.13
CA GLN A 278 1.01 -6.03 3.77
C GLN A 278 1.82 -6.93 2.82
N ILE A 279 2.05 -6.50 1.56
CA ILE A 279 3.03 -7.14 0.66
C ILE A 279 4.42 -7.10 1.31
N ASP A 280 4.78 -5.97 1.93
CA ASP A 280 6.01 -5.79 2.71
C ASP A 280 6.13 -6.77 3.86
N TRP A 281 5.05 -6.95 4.63
CA TRP A 281 5.04 -7.83 5.78
C TRP A 281 5.19 -9.29 5.36
N ALA A 282 4.55 -9.68 4.26
CA ALA A 282 4.75 -10.99 3.66
C ALA A 282 6.21 -11.22 3.22
N GLY A 283 6.84 -10.19 2.67
CA GLY A 283 8.27 -10.21 2.34
C GLY A 283 9.17 -10.28 3.58
N HIS A 284 8.81 -9.63 4.68
CA HIS A 284 9.52 -9.74 5.97
C HIS A 284 9.40 -11.13 6.59
N ASP A 285 8.20 -11.71 6.53
CA ASP A 285 7.89 -13.06 7.01
C ASP A 285 8.46 -14.15 6.10
N ASN A 286 8.96 -13.77 4.92
CA ASN A 286 9.36 -14.68 3.86
C ASN A 286 8.25 -15.69 3.55
N ASP A 287 7.02 -15.24 3.35
CA ASP A 287 5.89 -16.12 3.03
C ASP A 287 5.41 -15.87 1.60
N VAL A 288 5.66 -16.85 0.71
CA VAL A 288 5.28 -16.74 -0.71
C VAL A 288 3.77 -16.71 -0.90
N GLY A 289 3.02 -17.48 -0.11
CA GLY A 289 1.57 -17.52 -0.23
C GLY A 289 0.96 -16.19 0.19
N TYR A 290 1.39 -15.68 1.34
CA TYR A 290 0.98 -14.37 1.82
C TYR A 290 1.33 -13.26 0.82
N THR A 291 2.54 -13.29 0.25
CA THR A 291 3.00 -12.31 -0.74
C THR A 291 2.10 -12.27 -1.98
N ILE A 292 1.78 -13.45 -2.51
CA ILE A 292 0.94 -13.56 -3.72
C ILE A 292 -0.48 -13.10 -3.43
N GLU A 293 -1.07 -13.53 -2.31
CA GLU A 293 -2.44 -13.20 -1.93
C GLU A 293 -2.64 -11.68 -1.71
N GLU A 294 -1.67 -11.01 -1.06
CA GLU A 294 -1.65 -9.56 -0.92
C GLU A 294 -1.43 -8.84 -2.27
N MET A 295 -0.55 -9.38 -3.12
CA MET A 295 -0.34 -8.85 -4.47
C MET A 295 -1.60 -8.95 -5.34
N LEU A 296 -2.37 -10.03 -5.22
CA LEU A 296 -3.62 -10.21 -5.96
C LEU A 296 -4.74 -9.30 -5.42
N ASP A 297 -4.82 -9.07 -4.10
CA ASP A 297 -5.73 -8.08 -3.51
C ASP A 297 -5.41 -6.64 -3.98
N PHE A 298 -4.11 -6.32 -4.02
CA PHE A 298 -3.64 -5.05 -4.57
C PHE A 298 -3.95 -4.92 -6.07
N ASP A 299 -3.75 -5.97 -6.87
CA ASP A 299 -4.05 -5.94 -8.30
C ASP A 299 -5.56 -5.79 -8.61
N ARG A 300 -6.45 -6.43 -7.83
CA ARG A 300 -7.90 -6.18 -7.95
C ARG A 300 -8.24 -4.72 -7.66
N THR A 301 -7.56 -4.12 -6.69
CA THR A 301 -7.71 -2.69 -6.37
C THR A 301 -7.20 -1.81 -7.52
N VAL A 302 -6.05 -2.14 -8.12
CA VAL A 302 -5.56 -1.49 -9.35
C VAL A 302 -6.62 -1.58 -10.46
N GLY A 303 -7.25 -2.74 -10.62
CA GLY A 303 -8.32 -2.95 -11.60
C GLY A 303 -9.49 -2.00 -11.44
N GLU A 304 -10.02 -1.84 -10.23
CA GLU A 304 -11.12 -0.90 -9.99
C GLU A 304 -10.72 0.56 -10.22
N VAL A 305 -9.47 0.93 -9.87
CA VAL A 305 -8.96 2.28 -10.18
C VAL A 305 -8.80 2.49 -11.69
N LEU A 306 -8.31 1.49 -12.43
CA LEU A 306 -8.16 1.59 -13.88
C LEU A 306 -9.52 1.69 -14.58
N LYS A 307 -10.54 0.95 -14.13
CA LYS A 307 -11.92 1.06 -14.62
C LYS A 307 -12.51 2.43 -14.36
N PHE A 308 -12.27 2.99 -13.17
CA PHE A 308 -12.64 4.37 -12.85
C PHE A 308 -11.95 5.35 -13.81
N ALA A 309 -10.63 5.25 -13.96
CA ALA A 309 -9.85 6.16 -14.79
C ALA A 309 -10.19 6.06 -16.29
N GLU A 310 -10.42 4.85 -16.81
CA GLU A 310 -10.91 4.63 -18.19
C GLU A 310 -12.24 5.34 -18.44
N LYS A 311 -13.17 5.25 -17.48
CA LYS A 311 -14.50 5.87 -17.59
C LYS A 311 -14.44 7.38 -17.45
N ASP A 312 -13.60 7.88 -16.55
CA ASP A 312 -13.44 9.30 -16.25
C ASP A 312 -12.67 10.06 -17.35
N GLY A 313 -11.58 9.48 -17.86
CA GLY A 313 -10.75 10.08 -18.91
C GLY A 313 -9.84 11.22 -18.45
N HIS A 314 -9.95 11.67 -17.20
CA HIS A 314 -9.21 12.81 -16.62
C HIS A 314 -8.35 12.42 -15.41
N THR A 315 -8.10 11.12 -15.24
CA THR A 315 -7.39 10.56 -14.08
C THR A 315 -6.04 10.00 -14.49
N LEU A 316 -4.97 10.55 -13.91
CA LEU A 316 -3.63 9.98 -13.94
C LEU A 316 -3.51 8.93 -12.83
N VAL A 317 -3.22 7.69 -13.21
CA VAL A 317 -3.01 6.57 -12.28
C VAL A 317 -1.52 6.20 -12.28
N ILE A 318 -0.93 6.15 -11.10
CA ILE A 318 0.47 5.78 -10.88
C ILE A 318 0.49 4.60 -9.90
N VAL A 319 1.05 3.46 -10.31
CA VAL A 319 1.26 2.30 -9.44
C VAL A 319 2.76 2.12 -9.23
N THR A 320 3.19 2.04 -7.97
CA THR A 320 4.59 1.78 -7.63
C THR A 320 4.73 1.14 -6.25
N ALA A 321 5.95 1.09 -5.74
CA ALA A 321 6.29 0.70 -4.39
C ALA A 321 7.15 1.78 -3.73
N ASP A 322 7.24 1.78 -2.42
CA ASP A 322 8.20 2.57 -1.67
C ASP A 322 9.61 1.93 -1.70
N HIS A 323 9.69 0.60 -1.57
CA HIS A 323 10.88 -0.24 -1.67
C HIS A 323 10.55 -1.68 -2.06
N GLU A 324 11.55 -2.54 -2.17
CA GLU A 324 11.37 -3.99 -2.31
C GLU A 324 11.69 -4.68 -0.99
N THR A 325 10.95 -5.73 -0.65
CA THR A 325 11.14 -6.47 0.60
C THR A 325 11.40 -7.96 0.42
N GLY A 326 12.29 -8.51 1.24
CA GLY A 326 12.63 -9.93 1.26
C GLY A 326 13.64 -10.38 0.19
N GLY A 327 13.92 -9.54 -0.82
CA GLY A 327 14.78 -9.91 -1.95
C GLY A 327 14.20 -11.11 -2.70
N LEU A 328 12.89 -11.09 -2.98
CA LEU A 328 12.16 -12.20 -3.56
C LEU A 328 12.73 -12.59 -4.93
N SER A 329 12.93 -13.88 -5.14
CA SER A 329 13.34 -14.47 -6.42
C SER A 329 12.35 -15.56 -6.79
N VAL A 330 11.61 -15.38 -7.88
CA VAL A 330 10.82 -16.45 -8.49
C VAL A 330 11.79 -17.35 -9.26
N ILE A 331 11.90 -18.62 -8.86
CA ILE A 331 12.93 -19.55 -9.37
C ILE A 331 12.35 -20.63 -10.29
N ASN A 332 11.06 -20.92 -10.19
CA ASN A 332 10.34 -21.87 -11.04
C ASN A 332 8.81 -21.61 -10.94
N GLY A 333 8.02 -22.20 -11.82
CA GLY A 333 6.56 -22.06 -11.81
C GLY A 333 5.86 -22.79 -12.95
N ASP A 334 4.53 -22.81 -12.89
CA ASP A 334 3.63 -23.30 -13.94
C ASP A 334 2.46 -22.32 -14.06
N ILE A 335 2.43 -21.56 -15.16
CA ILE A 335 1.44 -20.52 -15.42
C ILE A 335 0.02 -21.09 -15.53
N GLU A 336 -0.15 -22.24 -16.19
CA GLU A 336 -1.48 -22.84 -16.39
C GLU A 336 -2.08 -23.33 -15.07
N GLN A 337 -1.23 -23.71 -14.12
CA GLN A 337 -1.62 -24.17 -12.79
C GLN A 337 -1.63 -23.07 -11.74
N GLY A 338 -1.21 -21.83 -12.06
CA GLY A 338 -0.99 -20.78 -11.08
C GLY A 338 0.05 -21.15 -10.02
N MET A 339 1.05 -21.97 -10.37
CA MET A 339 2.09 -22.45 -9.46
C MET A 339 3.30 -21.51 -9.49
N VAL A 340 3.74 -21.09 -8.32
CA VAL A 340 4.94 -20.28 -8.10
C VAL A 340 5.87 -20.99 -7.14
N GLU A 341 7.12 -21.16 -7.52
CA GLU A 341 8.20 -21.53 -6.61
C GLU A 341 9.15 -20.35 -6.46
N ALA A 342 9.29 -19.84 -5.23
CA ALA A 342 10.10 -18.66 -4.97
C ALA A 342 10.94 -18.78 -3.71
N LYS A 343 11.96 -17.92 -3.60
CA LYS A 343 12.89 -17.86 -2.49
C LYS A 343 13.17 -16.42 -2.10
N PHE A 344 13.27 -16.19 -0.80
CA PHE A 344 13.69 -14.92 -0.22
C PHE A 344 15.19 -14.94 0.13
N ASN A 345 15.84 -13.80 -0.05
CA ASN A 345 17.28 -13.64 0.19
C ASN A 345 17.58 -12.93 1.52
N THR A 346 16.58 -12.28 2.12
CA THR A 346 16.70 -11.58 3.40
C THR A 346 15.31 -11.50 4.07
N THR A 347 15.23 -11.14 5.34
CA THR A 347 13.97 -10.81 6.04
C THR A 347 13.79 -9.29 6.17
N GLY A 348 14.52 -8.49 5.39
CA GLY A 348 14.46 -7.03 5.41
C GLY A 348 14.25 -6.47 4.01
N HIS A 349 14.20 -5.14 3.88
CA HIS A 349 14.12 -4.56 2.55
C HIS A 349 15.39 -4.86 1.74
N SER A 350 15.30 -4.82 0.42
CA SER A 350 16.46 -4.75 -0.45
C SER A 350 16.64 -3.34 -1.03
N SER A 351 17.69 -3.13 -1.81
CA SER A 351 18.02 -1.83 -2.40
C SER A 351 17.92 -1.84 -3.92
N VAL A 352 17.19 -2.82 -4.48
CA VAL A 352 16.88 -2.84 -5.89
C VAL A 352 15.94 -1.68 -6.23
N MET A 353 15.97 -1.25 -7.49
CA MET A 353 14.98 -0.33 -8.00
C MET A 353 13.62 -1.02 -8.05
N VAL A 354 12.55 -0.26 -7.82
CA VAL A 354 11.18 -0.76 -7.89
C VAL A 354 10.47 -0.20 -9.12
N PRO A 355 9.52 -0.96 -9.71
CA PRO A 355 8.85 -0.54 -10.92
C PRO A 355 7.87 0.60 -10.65
N VAL A 356 7.65 1.42 -11.67
CA VAL A 356 6.59 2.43 -11.73
C VAL A 356 5.78 2.14 -12.98
N PHE A 357 4.48 1.96 -12.82
CA PHE A 357 3.52 1.79 -13.91
C PHE A 357 2.60 3.02 -13.94
N ALA A 358 2.29 3.54 -15.12
CA ALA A 358 1.44 4.70 -15.26
C ALA A 358 0.41 4.53 -16.38
N TYR A 359 -0.79 5.06 -16.14
CA TYR A 359 -1.94 5.03 -17.03
C TYR A 359 -2.70 6.36 -16.98
N GLY A 360 -3.31 6.76 -18.08
CA GLY A 360 -4.08 8.02 -18.19
C GLY A 360 -3.25 9.21 -18.71
N PRO A 361 -3.82 10.42 -18.70
CA PRO A 361 -3.18 11.59 -19.28
C PRO A 361 -1.88 11.95 -18.54
N GLY A 362 -0.80 12.22 -19.27
CA GLY A 362 0.52 12.54 -18.72
C GLY A 362 1.33 11.34 -18.24
N ALA A 363 0.82 10.10 -18.38
CA ALA A 363 1.48 8.89 -17.92
C ALA A 363 2.82 8.61 -18.63
N GLU A 364 3.03 9.11 -19.85
CA GLU A 364 4.27 8.97 -20.61
C GLU A 364 5.49 9.59 -19.90
N LYS A 365 5.25 10.53 -18.98
CA LYS A 365 6.30 11.14 -18.16
C LYS A 365 6.94 10.15 -17.20
N PHE A 366 6.33 9.01 -16.92
CA PHE A 366 6.81 8.01 -15.95
C PHE A 366 7.75 6.97 -16.55
N CYS A 367 8.18 7.12 -17.80
CA CYS A 367 9.19 6.25 -18.40
C CYS A 367 10.63 6.56 -17.91
N GLY A 368 11.49 5.55 -17.97
CA GLY A 368 12.93 5.65 -17.66
C GLY A 368 13.29 5.32 -16.21
N ILE A 369 14.50 5.69 -15.80
CA ILE A 369 15.04 5.43 -14.45
C ILE A 369 15.30 6.77 -13.75
N TYR A 370 14.69 6.98 -12.58
CA TYR A 370 14.79 8.25 -11.86
C TYR A 370 14.89 8.06 -10.33
N GLU A 371 15.11 9.15 -9.59
CA GLU A 371 14.99 9.13 -8.12
C GLU A 371 13.51 9.12 -7.74
N ASN A 372 13.16 8.45 -6.64
CA ASN A 372 11.79 8.39 -6.14
C ASN A 372 11.15 9.77 -5.91
N THR A 373 11.96 10.80 -5.61
CA THR A 373 11.51 12.19 -5.50
C THR A 373 10.89 12.75 -6.78
N ALA A 374 11.28 12.24 -7.96
CA ALA A 374 10.74 12.73 -9.22
C ALA A 374 9.25 12.36 -9.42
N ILE A 375 8.71 11.39 -8.66
CA ILE A 375 7.27 11.08 -8.69
C ILE A 375 6.46 12.26 -8.13
N PHE A 376 6.92 12.86 -7.02
CA PHE A 376 6.33 14.09 -6.49
C PHE A 376 6.34 15.21 -7.53
N ASP A 377 7.50 15.48 -8.14
CA ASP A 377 7.64 16.57 -9.11
C ASP A 377 6.69 16.39 -10.31
N LYS A 378 6.52 15.15 -10.77
CA LYS A 378 5.59 14.81 -11.86
C LYS A 378 4.12 14.96 -11.44
N MET A 379 3.77 14.64 -10.19
CA MET A 379 2.42 14.89 -9.66
C MET A 379 2.13 16.39 -9.52
N MET A 380 3.10 17.16 -9.02
CA MET A 380 3.00 18.63 -8.97
C MET A 380 2.79 19.22 -10.36
N GLU A 381 3.56 18.74 -11.35
CA GLU A 381 3.40 19.15 -12.75
C GLU A 381 2.03 18.76 -13.31
N ALA A 382 1.54 17.56 -13.00
CA ALA A 382 0.24 17.07 -13.45
C ALA A 382 -0.92 17.96 -12.96
N PHE A 383 -0.85 18.44 -11.71
CA PHE A 383 -1.81 19.39 -11.17
C PHE A 383 -1.54 20.86 -11.53
N GLY A 384 -0.39 21.17 -12.14
CA GLY A 384 0.04 22.54 -12.40
C GLY A 384 0.38 23.35 -11.13
N PHE A 385 0.79 22.67 -10.05
CA PHE A 385 1.19 23.30 -8.80
C PHE A 385 2.60 23.86 -8.85
N THR A 386 2.86 24.88 -8.02
CA THR A 386 4.20 25.44 -7.80
C THR A 386 4.66 25.14 -6.37
N LYS A 387 5.91 24.67 -6.23
CA LYS A 387 6.51 24.31 -4.94
C LYS A 387 6.74 25.51 -4.04
#